data_AF-A0A938IUG6-F1
#
_entry.id   AF-A0A938IUG6-F1
#
_cell.length_a   1.000
_cell.length_b   1.000
_cell.length_c   1.000
_cell.angle_alpha   90.00
_cell.angle_beta   90.00
_cell.angle_gamma   90.00
#
_symmetry.space_group_name_H-M   'P 1'
#
loop_
_entity.id
_entity.type
_entity.pdbx_description
1 polymer ?
#
loop_
_entity_poly.entity_id
_entity_poly.type
_entity_poly.pdbx_seq_one_letter_code
_entity_poly.pdbx_strand_id
1 'polypeptide(L)'
;RATATPCEPSSLAMLPAGAALALDDNAAAVRLEGPAISVTARRDDLLMRLALDGVRFETLEERDSAALWREVRDAEPVAAEVGQVWRISVAPTEGFAVVERIRRAGVPLLAHFYDWAGGLIWLCVETTSDAYAAVVRAAVDVSGGHATLIRASQETRTIVDVFHPQPAALAALTRRVKESFDPAHILERGRMRAEF
;
A
#
# COMPACT_ATOMS: atom_id res chain seq x y z
N ARG A 1 2.33 -11.84 -12.74
CA ARG A 1 3.09 -12.58 -13.78
C ARG A 1 4.59 -12.53 -13.49
N ALA A 2 5.21 -11.36 -13.35
CA ALA A 2 6.64 -11.25 -13.02
C ALA A 2 7.06 -12.00 -11.74
N THR A 3 6.23 -11.97 -10.69
CA THR A 3 6.46 -12.67 -9.41
C THR A 3 6.50 -14.20 -9.49
N ALA A 4 6.08 -14.80 -10.61
CA ALA A 4 6.07 -16.25 -10.82
C ALA A 4 7.16 -16.70 -11.80
N THR A 5 8.15 -15.85 -12.07
CA THR A 5 9.26 -16.13 -13.00
C THR A 5 10.53 -16.52 -12.23
N PRO A 6 11.47 -17.26 -12.85
CA PRO A 6 12.78 -17.52 -12.26
C PRO A 6 13.68 -16.28 -12.22
N CYS A 7 13.22 -15.13 -12.73
CA CYS A 7 13.98 -13.89 -12.75
C CYS A 7 14.09 -13.21 -11.38
N GLU A 8 13.36 -13.71 -10.37
CA GLU A 8 13.41 -13.27 -8.96
C GLU A 8 13.42 -11.73 -8.78
N PRO A 9 12.31 -11.04 -9.12
CA PRO A 9 12.17 -9.62 -8.83
C PRO A 9 12.35 -9.33 -7.33
N SER A 10 13.14 -8.32 -6.99
CA SER A 10 13.32 -7.88 -5.60
C SER A 10 12.20 -6.95 -5.12
N SER A 11 11.55 -6.23 -6.04
CA SER A 11 10.43 -5.33 -5.74
C SER A 11 9.50 -5.19 -6.93
N LEU A 12 8.21 -4.94 -6.66
CA LEU A 12 7.20 -4.74 -7.70
C LEU A 12 6.12 -3.77 -7.24
N ALA A 13 5.91 -2.71 -8.03
CA ALA A 13 4.86 -1.71 -7.81
C ALA A 13 3.99 -1.55 -9.05
N MET A 14 2.70 -1.25 -8.86
CA MET A 14 1.77 -0.89 -9.93
C MET A 14 1.34 0.56 -9.72
N LEU A 15 1.59 1.40 -10.71
CA LEU A 15 1.42 2.84 -10.66
C LEU A 15 0.32 3.24 -11.65
N PRO A 16 -0.84 3.72 -11.17
CA PRO A 16 -1.82 4.35 -12.04
C PRO A 16 -1.23 5.55 -12.80
N ALA A 17 -1.82 5.93 -13.92
CA ALA A 17 -1.45 7.16 -14.62
C ALA A 17 -1.50 8.37 -13.65
N GLY A 18 -0.45 9.19 -13.67
CA GLY A 18 -0.29 10.30 -12.73
C GLY A 18 0.16 9.93 -11.29
N ALA A 19 0.26 8.65 -10.94
CA ALA A 19 0.76 8.22 -9.62
C ALA A 19 2.30 8.15 -9.60
N ALA A 20 2.94 9.27 -9.26
CA ALA A 20 4.40 9.49 -9.34
C ALA A 20 5.01 9.20 -10.73
N LEU A 21 6.28 9.59 -10.92
CA LEU A 21 7.03 9.43 -12.17
C LEU A 21 6.50 10.10 -13.45
N ALA A 22 5.61 11.10 -13.38
CA ALA A 22 5.10 11.77 -14.59
C ALA A 22 4.69 10.77 -15.71
N LEU A 23 4.15 9.62 -15.32
CA LEU A 23 3.78 8.57 -16.26
C LEU A 23 2.44 8.94 -16.89
N ASP A 24 2.45 9.09 -18.21
CA ASP A 24 1.25 9.40 -19.01
C ASP A 24 0.22 8.25 -19.00
N ASP A 25 0.68 7.02 -18.71
CA ASP A 25 -0.12 5.80 -18.70
C ASP A 25 0.07 4.99 -17.40
N ASN A 26 -0.80 4.00 -17.17
CA ASN A 26 -0.62 3.05 -16.09
C ASN A 26 0.66 2.20 -16.32
N ALA A 27 1.49 2.05 -15.30
CA ALA A 27 2.73 1.30 -15.37
C ALA A 27 2.87 0.23 -14.29
N ALA A 28 3.73 -0.75 -14.56
CA ALA A 28 4.22 -1.71 -13.60
C ALA A 28 5.75 -1.57 -13.49
N ALA A 29 6.24 -1.21 -12.31
CA ALA A 29 7.66 -1.11 -12.03
C ALA A 29 8.15 -2.44 -11.43
N VAL A 30 9.23 -2.99 -11.99
CA VAL A 30 9.86 -4.24 -11.50
C VAL A 30 11.33 -3.97 -11.21
N ARG A 31 11.78 -4.28 -10.00
CA ARG A 31 13.19 -4.15 -9.60
C ARG A 31 13.91 -5.48 -9.69
N LEU A 32 15.11 -5.45 -10.23
CA LEU A 32 16.09 -6.54 -10.17
C LEU A 32 17.35 -6.01 -9.49
N GLU A 33 17.84 -6.76 -8.51
CA GLU A 33 19.05 -6.43 -7.76
C GLU A 33 20.02 -7.60 -7.77
N GLY A 34 21.31 -7.30 -7.78
CA GLY A 34 22.39 -8.29 -7.76
C GLY A 34 23.56 -7.89 -8.65
N PRO A 35 24.49 -8.84 -8.91
CA PRO A 35 25.62 -8.60 -9.80
C PRO A 35 25.15 -8.17 -11.20
N ALA A 36 25.84 -7.18 -11.80
CA ALA A 36 25.42 -6.56 -13.07
C ALA A 36 25.12 -7.58 -14.18
N ILE A 37 25.97 -8.60 -14.35
CA ILE A 37 25.79 -9.65 -15.36
C ILE A 37 24.49 -10.44 -15.12
N SER A 38 24.17 -10.74 -13.86
CA SER A 38 22.94 -11.45 -13.48
C SER A 38 21.70 -10.59 -13.69
N VAL A 39 21.76 -9.30 -13.33
CA VAL A 39 20.64 -8.36 -13.54
C VAL A 39 20.33 -8.23 -15.03
N THR A 40 21.33 -8.03 -15.88
CA THR A 40 21.15 -7.94 -17.34
C THR A 40 20.51 -9.21 -17.90
N ALA A 41 21.03 -10.39 -17.56
CA ALA A 41 20.47 -11.65 -18.05
C ALA A 41 19.03 -11.88 -17.59
N ARG A 42 18.72 -11.61 -16.31
CA ARG A 42 17.35 -11.76 -15.76
C ARG A 42 16.39 -10.72 -16.30
N ARG A 43 16.84 -9.49 -16.55
CA ARG A 43 16.04 -8.45 -17.22
C ARG A 43 15.64 -8.95 -18.61
N ASP A 44 16.58 -9.40 -19.41
CA ASP A 44 16.31 -9.81 -20.80
C ASP A 44 15.36 -11.02 -20.85
N ASP A 45 15.56 -12.04 -19.99
CA ASP A 45 14.63 -13.17 -19.85
C ASP A 45 13.23 -12.71 -19.38
N LEU A 46 13.16 -11.78 -18.43
CA LEU A 46 11.89 -11.25 -17.95
C LEU A 46 11.13 -10.51 -19.06
N LEU A 47 11.82 -9.67 -19.83
CA LEU A 47 11.24 -8.95 -20.96
C LEU A 47 10.68 -9.93 -22.00
N MET A 48 11.44 -10.98 -22.34
CA MET A 48 10.96 -12.02 -23.26
C MET A 48 9.71 -12.73 -22.75
N ARG A 49 9.64 -13.05 -21.44
CA ARG A 49 8.48 -13.72 -20.82
C ARG A 49 7.25 -12.85 -20.72
N LEU A 50 7.44 -11.54 -20.58
CA LEU A 50 6.36 -10.56 -20.44
C LEU A 50 5.95 -9.93 -21.77
N ALA A 51 6.66 -10.22 -22.86
CA ALA A 51 6.34 -9.72 -24.19
C ALA A 51 4.91 -10.13 -24.58
N LEU A 52 4.03 -9.13 -24.62
CA LEU A 52 2.64 -9.23 -25.05
C LEU A 52 2.35 -8.05 -25.98
N ASP A 53 1.42 -8.23 -26.91
CA ASP A 53 1.03 -7.17 -27.83
C ASP A 53 0.53 -5.93 -27.05
N GLY A 54 1.06 -4.76 -27.42
CA GLY A 54 0.67 -3.48 -26.82
C GLY A 54 1.38 -3.11 -25.52
N VAL A 55 2.25 -3.97 -24.96
CA VAL A 55 3.05 -3.64 -23.78
C VAL A 55 4.38 -3.02 -24.21
N ARG A 56 4.71 -1.86 -23.66
CA ARG A 56 6.03 -1.22 -23.83
C ARG A 56 6.88 -1.46 -22.60
N PHE A 57 8.17 -1.64 -22.83
CA PHE A 57 9.15 -1.79 -21.76
C PHE A 57 10.15 -0.65 -21.83
N GLU A 58 10.45 -0.10 -20.67
CA GLU A 58 11.52 0.87 -20.47
C GLU A 58 12.42 0.33 -19.35
N THR A 59 13.73 0.44 -19.55
CA THR A 59 14.72 0.07 -18.54
C THR A 59 15.28 1.35 -17.94
N LEU A 60 15.08 1.53 -16.64
CA LEU A 60 15.71 2.62 -15.90
C LEU A 60 17.11 2.20 -15.47
N GLU A 61 18.08 3.06 -15.74
CA GLU A 61 19.45 2.92 -15.23
C GLU A 61 19.50 3.18 -13.71
N GLU A 62 20.63 2.84 -13.08
CA GLU A 62 20.77 2.80 -11.61
C GLU A 62 20.24 4.04 -10.89
N ARG A 63 20.59 5.24 -11.36
CA ARG A 63 20.20 6.50 -10.73
C ARG A 63 18.69 6.70 -10.74
N ASP A 64 18.04 6.52 -11.89
CA ASP A 64 16.62 6.79 -12.07
C ASP A 64 15.77 5.68 -11.43
N SER A 65 16.26 4.43 -11.49
CA SER A 65 15.71 3.31 -10.72
C SER A 65 15.76 3.61 -9.21
N ALA A 66 16.90 4.06 -8.68
CA ALA A 66 17.02 4.39 -7.26
C ALA A 66 16.14 5.58 -6.84
N ALA A 67 15.92 6.56 -7.72
CA ALA A 67 15.00 7.65 -7.47
C ALA A 67 13.55 7.15 -7.40
N LEU A 68 13.09 6.39 -8.39
CA LEU A 68 11.77 5.77 -8.41
C LEU A 68 11.50 4.96 -7.14
N TRP A 69 12.40 4.05 -6.77
CA TRP A 69 12.18 3.19 -5.61
C TRP A 69 12.20 3.94 -4.28
N ARG A 70 12.84 5.11 -4.23
CA ARG A 70 12.74 6.02 -3.08
C ARG A 70 11.35 6.62 -2.98
N GLU A 71 10.79 7.09 -4.09
CA GLU A 71 9.45 7.67 -4.13
C GLU A 71 8.37 6.66 -3.73
N VAL A 72 8.46 5.43 -4.26
CA VAL A 72 7.56 4.32 -3.88
C VAL A 72 7.66 4.02 -2.38
N ARG A 73 8.88 3.90 -1.85
CA ARG A 73 9.14 3.65 -0.41
C ARG A 73 8.53 4.73 0.48
N ASP A 74 8.66 5.99 0.07
CA ASP A 74 8.21 7.16 0.84
C ASP A 74 6.71 7.47 0.60
N ALA A 75 6.04 6.66 -0.23
CA ALA A 75 4.64 6.82 -0.61
C ALA A 75 4.32 8.20 -1.22
N GLU A 76 5.30 8.79 -1.91
CA GLU A 76 5.20 10.10 -2.59
C GLU A 76 3.90 10.28 -3.40
N PRO A 77 3.44 9.31 -4.24
CA PRO A 77 2.22 9.50 -5.03
C PRO A 77 0.97 9.85 -4.23
N VAL A 78 0.85 9.37 -2.99
CA VAL A 78 -0.27 9.72 -2.09
C VAL A 78 0.12 10.81 -1.10
N ALA A 79 1.40 10.93 -0.77
CA ALA A 79 1.89 11.90 0.19
C ALA A 79 1.77 13.34 -0.34
N ALA A 80 1.94 13.55 -1.65
CA ALA A 80 1.82 14.84 -2.32
C ALA A 80 0.39 15.42 -2.30
N GLU A 81 -0.63 14.56 -2.20
CA GLU A 81 -2.04 14.97 -2.20
C GLU A 81 -2.49 15.53 -0.85
N VAL A 82 -3.37 16.53 -0.87
CA VAL A 82 -3.99 17.09 0.34
C VAL A 82 -5.24 16.28 0.70
N GLY A 83 -5.03 15.14 1.37
CA GLY A 83 -6.10 14.24 1.78
C GLY A 83 -5.71 13.26 2.90
N GLN A 84 -6.65 12.39 3.22
CA GLN A 84 -6.48 11.35 4.23
C GLN A 84 -5.85 10.11 3.61
N VAL A 85 -4.79 9.59 4.22
CA VAL A 85 -3.99 8.49 3.66
C VAL A 85 -4.21 7.22 4.45
N TRP A 86 -4.59 6.18 3.72
CA TRP A 86 -4.70 4.82 4.19
C TRP A 86 -3.55 3.97 3.64
N ARG A 87 -3.00 3.11 4.50
CA ARG A 87 -2.14 1.99 4.10
C ARG A 87 -2.91 0.70 4.34
N ILE A 88 -3.16 -0.03 3.26
CA ILE A 88 -4.01 -1.23 3.27
C ILE A 88 -3.17 -2.43 2.86
N SER A 89 -3.17 -3.49 3.67
CA SER A 89 -2.49 -4.74 3.34
C SER A 89 -3.51 -5.86 3.14
N VAL A 90 -3.41 -6.54 2.00
CA VAL A 90 -4.27 -7.65 1.57
C VAL A 90 -3.43 -8.65 0.76
N ALA A 91 -4.01 -9.80 0.39
CA ALA A 91 -3.38 -10.66 -0.60
C ALA A 91 -3.15 -9.90 -1.92
N PRO A 92 -2.01 -10.07 -2.61
CA PRO A 92 -1.73 -9.34 -3.85
C PRO A 92 -2.79 -9.48 -4.95
N THR A 93 -3.47 -10.63 -5.01
CA THR A 93 -4.58 -10.87 -5.94
C THR A 93 -5.83 -10.04 -5.66
N GLU A 94 -5.97 -9.53 -4.44
CA GLU A 94 -7.14 -8.78 -3.98
C GLU A 94 -6.98 -7.26 -4.10
N GLY A 95 -5.74 -6.77 -4.24
CA GLY A 95 -5.42 -5.34 -4.16
C GLY A 95 -6.31 -4.46 -5.04
N PHE A 96 -6.38 -4.79 -6.33
CA PHE A 96 -7.21 -4.06 -7.30
C PHE A 96 -8.70 -4.11 -6.94
N ALA A 97 -9.21 -5.27 -6.51
CA ALA A 97 -10.61 -5.43 -6.16
C ALA A 97 -11.00 -4.58 -4.94
N VAL A 98 -10.11 -4.42 -3.95
CA VAL A 98 -10.33 -3.55 -2.79
C VAL A 98 -10.51 -2.09 -3.21
N VAL A 99 -9.59 -1.57 -4.03
CA VAL A 99 -9.66 -0.18 -4.51
C VAL A 99 -10.94 0.05 -5.32
N GLU A 100 -11.31 -0.89 -6.18
CA GLU A 100 -12.54 -0.82 -6.97
C GLU A 100 -13.80 -0.85 -6.12
N ARG A 101 -13.84 -1.65 -5.04
CA ARG A 101 -14.96 -1.65 -4.09
C ARG A 101 -15.11 -0.30 -3.40
N ILE A 102 -13.99 0.28 -2.94
CA ILE A 102 -13.97 1.61 -2.30
C ILE A 102 -14.47 2.69 -3.28
N ARG A 103 -13.97 2.68 -4.51
CA ARG A 103 -14.38 3.60 -5.58
C ARG A 103 -15.88 3.47 -5.90
N ARG A 104 -16.39 2.25 -6.06
CA ARG A 104 -17.82 1.99 -6.36
C ARG A 104 -18.75 2.34 -5.20
N ALA A 105 -18.25 2.34 -3.98
CA ALA A 105 -18.98 2.82 -2.81
C ALA A 105 -19.04 4.36 -2.74
N GLY A 106 -18.50 5.08 -3.72
CA GLY A 106 -18.60 6.53 -3.84
C GLY A 106 -17.54 7.30 -3.06
N VAL A 107 -16.48 6.64 -2.60
CA VAL A 107 -15.37 7.34 -1.94
C VAL A 107 -14.55 8.08 -3.01
N PRO A 108 -14.30 9.39 -2.86
CA PRO A 108 -13.45 10.14 -3.79
C PRO A 108 -11.97 9.82 -3.54
N LEU A 109 -11.35 9.11 -4.48
CA LEU A 109 -9.92 8.79 -4.46
C LEU A 109 -9.14 9.93 -5.10
N LEU A 110 -8.23 10.54 -4.35
CA LEU A 110 -7.33 11.59 -4.84
C LEU A 110 -6.13 10.97 -5.55
N ALA A 111 -5.53 9.94 -4.94
CA ALA A 111 -4.42 9.19 -5.52
C ALA A 111 -4.36 7.78 -4.92
N HIS A 112 -3.76 6.85 -5.64
CA HIS A 112 -3.41 5.56 -5.10
C HIS A 112 -2.28 4.91 -5.91
N PHE A 113 -1.60 3.96 -5.30
CA PHE A 113 -0.73 3.04 -6.02
C PHE A 113 -0.62 1.73 -5.24
N TYR A 114 -0.05 0.72 -5.88
CA TYR A 114 0.14 -0.59 -5.30
C TYR A 114 1.62 -0.90 -5.17
N ASP A 115 2.03 -1.41 -4.01
CA ASP A 115 3.34 -1.97 -3.73
C ASP A 115 3.18 -3.48 -3.42
N TRP A 116 4.29 -4.19 -3.23
CA TRP A 116 4.35 -5.62 -2.93
C TRP A 116 3.53 -6.45 -3.90
N ALA A 117 3.66 -6.14 -5.19
CA ALA A 117 2.92 -6.76 -6.28
C ALA A 117 1.39 -6.71 -6.18
N GLY A 118 0.84 -5.70 -5.49
CA GLY A 118 -0.60 -5.57 -5.25
C GLY A 118 -1.02 -5.80 -3.80
N GLY A 119 -0.13 -6.36 -2.97
CA GLY A 119 -0.45 -6.74 -1.59
C GLY A 119 -0.44 -5.57 -0.59
N LEU A 120 0.10 -4.43 -1.00
CA LEU A 120 0.08 -3.20 -0.24
C LEU A 120 -0.52 -2.10 -1.11
N ILE A 121 -1.56 -1.44 -0.62
CA ILE A 121 -2.18 -0.30 -1.28
C ILE A 121 -1.90 0.94 -0.44
N TRP A 122 -1.38 1.96 -1.10
CA TRP A 122 -1.36 3.32 -0.57
C TRP A 122 -2.50 4.08 -1.23
N LEU A 123 -3.38 4.64 -0.43
CA LEU A 123 -4.63 5.24 -0.89
C LEU A 123 -4.79 6.61 -0.24
N CYS A 124 -4.93 7.66 -1.04
CA CYS A 124 -5.34 8.99 -0.60
C CYS A 124 -6.80 9.22 -0.99
N VAL A 125 -7.62 9.64 -0.03
CA VAL A 125 -9.02 9.99 -0.23
C VAL A 125 -9.26 11.45 0.17
N GLU A 126 -10.33 12.04 -0.34
CA GLU A 126 -10.77 13.36 0.10
C GLU A 126 -10.95 13.42 1.62
N THR A 127 -10.77 14.62 2.19
CA THR A 127 -10.85 14.77 3.64
C THR A 127 -12.31 14.79 4.10
N THR A 128 -12.68 13.85 4.98
CA THR A 128 -13.95 13.86 5.72
C THR A 128 -13.70 13.72 7.22
N SER A 129 -14.72 13.98 8.03
CA SER A 129 -14.61 13.79 9.48
C SER A 129 -14.24 12.35 9.85
N ASP A 130 -14.80 11.35 9.17
CA ASP A 130 -14.65 9.93 9.46
C ASP A 130 -13.62 9.19 8.59
N ALA A 131 -12.91 9.89 7.70
CA ALA A 131 -11.98 9.32 6.73
C ALA A 131 -12.52 8.16 5.90
N TYR A 132 -13.85 8.08 5.72
CA TYR A 132 -14.53 6.95 5.08
C TYR A 132 -14.19 5.59 5.73
N ALA A 133 -13.83 5.58 7.01
CA ALA A 133 -13.26 4.41 7.68
C ALA A 133 -14.16 3.17 7.59
N ALA A 134 -15.48 3.34 7.71
CA ALA A 134 -16.43 2.25 7.59
C ALA A 134 -16.39 1.61 6.20
N VAL A 135 -16.36 2.43 5.14
CA VAL A 135 -16.34 1.96 3.75
C VAL A 135 -15.01 1.29 3.41
N VAL A 136 -13.89 1.92 3.80
CA VAL A 136 -12.54 1.38 3.57
C VAL A 136 -12.38 0.04 4.27
N ARG A 137 -12.78 -0.07 5.55
CA ARG A 137 -12.64 -1.31 6.31
C ARG A 137 -13.57 -2.41 5.80
N ALA A 138 -14.82 -2.09 5.47
CA ALA A 138 -15.74 -3.06 4.88
C ALA A 138 -15.21 -3.63 3.56
N ALA A 139 -14.59 -2.81 2.71
CA ALA A 139 -13.99 -3.27 1.47
C ALA A 139 -12.79 -4.20 1.70
N VAL A 140 -12.02 -3.96 2.76
CA VAL A 140 -10.86 -4.77 3.16
C VAL A 140 -11.28 -6.08 3.83
N ASP A 141 -12.33 -6.07 4.66
CA ASP A 141 -12.83 -7.24 5.37
C ASP A 141 -13.26 -8.36 4.41
N VAL A 142 -13.81 -8.00 3.23
CA VAL A 142 -14.17 -8.95 2.17
C VAL A 142 -12.96 -9.76 1.67
N SER A 143 -11.77 -9.17 1.68
CA SER A 143 -10.54 -9.77 1.15
C SER A 143 -9.62 -10.34 2.23
N GLY A 144 -9.95 -10.17 3.52
CA GLY A 144 -9.12 -10.59 4.63
C GLY A 144 -7.80 -9.82 4.72
N GLY A 145 -7.83 -8.62 5.29
CA GLY A 145 -6.65 -7.76 5.41
C GLY A 145 -6.77 -6.71 6.51
N HIS A 146 -5.93 -5.67 6.44
CA HIS A 146 -5.89 -4.60 7.43
C HIS A 146 -5.75 -3.23 6.77
N ALA A 147 -6.57 -2.27 7.20
CA ALA A 147 -6.44 -0.85 6.84
C ALA A 147 -5.91 -0.03 8.02
N THR A 148 -4.86 0.76 7.78
CA THR A 148 -4.27 1.68 8.78
C THR A 148 -4.36 3.13 8.30
N LEU A 149 -4.87 4.03 9.13
CA LEU A 149 -5.00 5.46 8.82
C LEU A 149 -3.67 6.21 9.09
N ILE A 150 -2.83 6.31 8.07
CA ILE A 150 -1.49 6.89 8.14
C ILE A 150 -1.49 8.42 8.23
N ARG A 151 -2.47 9.10 7.62
CA ARG A 151 -2.60 10.55 7.69
C ARG A 151 -4.08 10.95 7.79
N ALA A 152 -4.40 11.74 8.81
CA ALA A 152 -5.64 12.47 8.97
C ALA A 152 -5.44 13.58 10.01
N SER A 153 -6.41 14.49 10.13
CA SER A 153 -6.40 15.50 11.20
C SER A 153 -6.42 14.84 12.58
N GLN A 154 -5.99 15.58 13.61
CA GLN A 154 -6.09 15.11 14.99
C GLN A 154 -7.54 14.84 15.39
N GLU A 155 -8.47 15.68 14.94
CA GLU A 155 -9.90 15.53 15.19
C GLU A 155 -10.45 14.22 14.59
N THR A 156 -10.12 13.90 13.33
CA THR A 156 -10.51 12.60 12.76
C THR A 156 -9.91 11.43 13.56
N ARG A 157 -8.67 11.56 14.03
CA ARG A 157 -7.99 10.51 14.80
C ARG A 157 -8.50 10.30 16.21
N THR A 158 -9.33 11.20 16.76
CA THR A 158 -10.02 10.94 18.03
C THR A 158 -11.30 10.12 17.85
N ILE A 159 -11.89 10.13 16.65
CA ILE A 159 -13.14 9.41 16.34
C ILE A 159 -12.92 8.14 15.51
N VAL A 160 -11.85 8.09 14.72
CA VAL A 160 -11.49 6.96 13.87
C VAL A 160 -10.24 6.29 14.42
N ASP A 161 -10.35 5.01 14.76
CA ASP A 161 -9.18 4.21 15.14
C ASP A 161 -8.11 4.25 14.05
N VAL A 162 -6.84 4.35 14.45
CA VAL A 162 -5.74 4.32 13.48
C VAL A 162 -5.59 2.94 12.85
N PHE A 163 -5.80 1.87 13.61
CA PHE A 163 -5.60 0.49 13.16
C PHE A 163 -6.92 -0.18 12.78
N HIS A 164 -6.81 -1.21 11.94
CA HIS A 164 -7.94 -2.08 11.63
C HIS A 164 -8.46 -2.75 12.92
N PRO A 165 -9.79 -2.80 13.14
CA PRO A 165 -10.37 -3.51 14.26
C PRO A 165 -9.91 -4.98 14.29
N GLN A 166 -9.58 -5.46 15.48
CA GLN A 166 -9.17 -6.87 15.65
C GLN A 166 -10.39 -7.74 15.95
N PRO A 167 -10.38 -9.01 15.51
CA PRO A 167 -11.32 -10.00 16.01
C PRO A 167 -11.26 -10.09 17.55
N ALA A 168 -12.39 -10.34 18.20
CA ALA A 168 -12.53 -10.27 19.65
C ALA A 168 -11.46 -11.07 20.43
N ALA A 169 -11.12 -12.27 19.95
CA ALA A 169 -10.11 -13.11 20.58
C ALA A 169 -8.70 -12.49 20.52
N LEU A 170 -8.34 -11.86 19.40
CA LEU A 170 -7.05 -11.19 19.23
C LEU A 170 -6.99 -9.90 20.05
N ALA A 171 -8.08 -9.12 20.08
CA ALA A 171 -8.18 -7.93 20.92
C ALA A 171 -8.02 -8.27 22.42
N ALA A 172 -8.64 -9.36 22.89
CA ALA A 172 -8.49 -9.84 24.27
C ALA A 172 -7.05 -10.25 24.57
N LEU A 173 -6.36 -10.90 23.62
CA LEU A 173 -4.95 -11.24 23.78
C LEU A 173 -4.06 -9.99 23.81
N THR A 174 -4.26 -9.04 22.90
CA THR A 174 -3.52 -7.77 22.88
C THR A 174 -3.69 -7.00 24.19
N ARG A 175 -4.91 -6.95 24.75
CA ARG A 175 -5.18 -6.32 26.04
C ARG A 175 -4.39 -6.98 27.18
N ARG A 176 -4.43 -8.31 27.28
CA ARG A 176 -3.66 -9.05 28.31
C ARG A 176 -2.15 -8.80 28.22
N VAL A 177 -1.62 -8.73 26.99
CA VAL A 177 -0.20 -8.41 26.76
C VAL A 177 0.11 -6.98 27.20
N LYS A 178 -0.76 -6.01 26.85
CA LYS A 178 -0.61 -4.60 27.25
C LYS A 178 -0.68 -4.43 28.77
N GLU A 179 -1.64 -5.07 29.44
CA GLU A 179 -1.79 -5.03 30.90
C GLU A 179 -0.59 -5.65 31.63
N SER A 180 -0.04 -6.76 31.10
CA SER A 180 1.14 -7.40 31.68
C SER A 180 2.42 -6.57 31.51
N PHE A 181 2.54 -5.85 30.40
CA PHE A 181 3.75 -5.09 30.07
C PHE A 181 3.71 -3.66 30.63
N ASP A 182 2.54 -3.02 30.64
CA ASP A 182 2.33 -1.64 31.04
C ASP A 182 1.05 -1.48 31.87
N PRO A 183 1.03 -2.03 33.11
CA PRO A 183 -0.16 -2.04 33.96
C PRO A 183 -0.61 -0.63 34.41
N ALA A 184 0.31 0.33 34.43
CA ALA A 184 0.01 1.73 34.74
C ALA A 184 -0.36 2.54 33.47
N HIS A 185 -0.44 1.88 32.32
CA HIS A 185 -0.75 2.47 31.02
C HIS A 185 0.14 3.67 30.67
N ILE A 186 1.40 3.73 31.09
CA ILE A 186 2.24 4.93 30.92
C ILE A 186 2.65 5.12 29.44
N LEU A 187 2.82 4.03 28.70
CA LEU A 187 3.36 4.05 27.34
C LEU A 187 2.26 4.20 26.29
N GLU A 188 2.42 5.17 25.38
CA GLU A 188 1.59 5.31 24.16
C GLU A 188 0.06 5.36 24.42
N ARG A 189 -0.35 6.00 25.53
CA ARG A 189 -1.77 6.22 25.90
C ARG A 189 -2.58 6.75 24.73
N GLY A 190 -3.66 6.06 24.37
CA GLY A 190 -4.55 6.44 23.27
C GLY A 190 -3.92 6.47 21.87
N ARG A 191 -2.63 6.10 21.70
CA ARG A 191 -1.94 6.15 20.40
C ARG A 191 -2.00 4.82 19.65
N MET A 192 -1.98 3.72 20.39
CA MET A 192 -2.15 2.38 19.79
C MET A 192 -3.63 2.05 19.58
N ARG A 193 -4.47 2.24 20.59
CA ARG A 193 -5.93 2.13 20.48
C ARG A 193 -6.56 3.07 21.49
N ALA A 194 -7.78 3.54 21.22
CA ALA A 194 -8.50 4.40 22.17
C ALA A 194 -8.77 3.71 23.52
N GLU A 195 -8.83 2.36 23.52
CA GLU A 195 -9.05 1.53 24.71
C GLU A 195 -7.80 1.35 25.62
N PHE A 196 -6.63 1.92 25.28
CA PHE A 196 -5.37 1.76 26.02
C PHE A 196 -4.81 3.04 26.64
#